data_AF-A0A6B2DCY2-F1
#
_entry.id   AF-A0A6B2DCY2-F1
#
_cell.length_a   1.000
_cell.length_b   1.000
_cell.length_c   1.000
_cell.angle_alpha   90.00
_cell.angle_beta   90.00
_cell.angle_gamma   90.00
#
_symmetry.space_group_name_H-M   'P 1'
#
loop_
_entity.id
_entity.type
_entity.pdbx_description
1 polymer ?
#
loop_
_entity_poly.entity_id
_entity_poly.type
_entity_poly.pdbx_seq_one_letter_code
_entity_poly.pdbx_strand_id
1 'polypeptide(L)'
;MKRGFRRAGATLARYRERDGDHYAAAVTFFSLLALVPLIMVAVSVTGFVLAGDRLLAAELDRVIGSSLPPELAGQATNVVHTVVGERGRIGLLALAVAAYSGWSWISNVRNAVTAMLGQERTQRPLLRGIVTDVLVLVGVGLAMAVSFGLASLTGAAGAGLLRLTGLDGGFAHFVLVAGSLVLGLAANWLVI
;
A
#
# COMPACT_ATOMS: atom_id res chain seq x y z
N MET A 1 2.59 -18.41 38.09
CA MET A 1 1.56 -17.42 37.66
C MET A 1 1.71 -16.01 38.26
N LYS A 2 1.92 -15.82 39.58
CA LYS A 2 1.88 -14.48 40.22
C LYS A 2 2.89 -13.42 39.72
N ARG A 3 4.08 -13.83 39.24
CA ARG A 3 5.10 -12.89 38.73
C ARG A 3 4.75 -12.27 37.37
N GLY A 4 4.03 -12.98 36.50
CA GLY A 4 3.63 -12.50 35.17
C GLY A 4 2.58 -11.39 35.27
N PHE A 5 1.56 -11.59 36.10
CA PHE A 5 0.52 -10.59 36.37
C PHE A 5 1.07 -9.27 36.92
N ARG A 6 2.08 -9.32 37.81
CA ARG A 6 2.70 -8.12 38.34
C ARG A 6 3.48 -7.33 37.29
N ARG A 7 4.16 -8.02 36.37
CA ARG A 7 4.86 -7.37 35.24
C ARG A 7 3.88 -6.77 34.25
N ALA A 8 2.82 -7.49 33.90
CA ALA A 8 1.76 -6.99 33.03
C ALA A 8 1.08 -5.73 33.60
N GLY A 9 0.74 -5.75 34.89
CA GLY A 9 0.19 -4.58 35.58
C GLY A 9 1.14 -3.36 35.58
N ALA A 10 2.43 -3.58 35.82
CA ALA A 10 3.43 -2.51 35.79
C ALA A 10 3.68 -1.93 34.38
N THR A 11 3.52 -2.74 33.33
CA THR A 11 3.57 -2.25 31.94
C THR A 11 2.32 -1.45 31.60
N LEU A 12 1.14 -1.93 31.99
CA LEU A 12 -0.13 -1.25 31.74
C LEU A 12 -0.21 0.11 32.47
N ALA A 13 0.30 0.17 33.70
CA ALA A 13 0.41 1.42 34.46
C ALA A 13 1.31 2.43 33.72
N ARG A 14 2.52 2.01 33.31
CA ARG A 14 3.44 2.88 32.54
C ARG A 14 2.89 3.33 31.19
N TYR A 15 2.13 2.48 30.52
CA TYR A 15 1.45 2.83 29.27
C TYR A 15 0.39 3.93 29.49
N ARG A 16 -0.42 3.81 30.55
CA ARG A 16 -1.43 4.82 30.90
C ARG A 16 -0.82 6.12 31.41
N GLU A 17 0.22 6.05 32.25
CA GLU A 17 0.96 7.21 32.74
C GLU A 17 1.60 8.04 31.62
N ARG A 18 1.83 7.43 30.45
CA ARG A 18 2.43 8.08 29.28
C ARG A 18 1.41 8.39 28.18
N ASP A 19 0.12 8.44 28.49
CA ASP A 19 -0.97 8.72 27.54
C ASP A 19 -1.01 7.76 26.33
N GLY A 20 -0.70 6.48 26.56
CA GLY A 20 -0.61 5.47 25.50
C GLY A 20 -1.84 5.39 24.61
N ASP A 21 -3.04 5.46 25.19
CA ASP A 21 -4.29 5.42 24.44
C ASP A 21 -4.46 6.64 23.53
N HIS A 22 -3.99 7.81 23.95
CA HIS A 22 -4.03 9.03 23.15
C HIS A 22 -3.07 8.95 21.95
N TYR A 23 -1.85 8.46 22.18
CA TYR A 23 -0.89 8.23 21.10
C TYR A 23 -1.36 7.16 20.12
N ALA A 24 -1.95 6.07 20.62
CA ALA A 24 -2.53 5.03 19.77
C ALA A 24 -3.66 5.59 18.89
N ALA A 25 -4.57 6.38 19.46
CA ALA A 25 -5.65 7.04 18.72
C ALA A 25 -5.11 8.03 17.68
N ALA A 26 -4.06 8.79 18.01
CA ALA A 26 -3.42 9.68 17.05
C ALA A 26 -2.80 8.90 15.88
N VAL A 27 -2.06 7.82 16.16
CA VAL A 27 -1.43 6.99 15.12
C VAL A 27 -2.48 6.36 14.20
N THR A 28 -3.60 5.84 14.72
CA THR A 28 -4.66 5.28 13.88
C THR A 28 -5.30 6.35 12.99
N PHE A 29 -5.60 7.53 13.54
CA PHE A 29 -6.14 8.66 12.78
C PHE A 29 -5.19 9.10 11.65
N PHE A 30 -3.90 9.28 11.94
CA PHE A 30 -2.92 9.65 10.90
C PHE A 30 -2.73 8.57 9.85
N SER A 31 -2.80 7.29 10.24
CA SER A 31 -2.70 6.17 9.31
C SER A 31 -3.89 6.13 8.34
N LEU A 32 -5.11 6.35 8.84
CA LEU A 32 -6.31 6.45 8.01
C LEU A 32 -6.24 7.64 7.07
N LEU A 33 -5.76 8.79 7.56
CA LEU A 33 -5.60 9.98 6.75
C LEU A 33 -4.55 9.79 5.63
N ALA A 34 -3.50 9.01 5.89
CA ALA A 34 -2.49 8.65 4.88
C ALA A 34 -2.97 7.67 3.82
N LEU A 35 -3.99 6.87 4.14
CA LEU A 35 -4.56 5.92 3.19
C LEU A 35 -5.24 6.62 2.01
N VAL A 36 -5.91 7.76 2.25
CA VAL A 36 -6.64 8.51 1.22
C VAL A 36 -5.73 8.92 0.05
N PRO A 37 -4.61 9.66 0.26
CA PRO A 37 -3.74 10.01 -0.86
C PRO A 37 -3.02 8.81 -1.45
N LEU A 38 -2.73 7.75 -0.69
CA LEU A 38 -2.18 6.50 -1.22
C LEU A 38 -3.15 5.82 -2.22
N ILE A 39 -4.43 5.75 -1.88
CA ILE A 39 -5.46 5.26 -2.80
C ILE A 39 -5.54 6.15 -4.04
N MET A 40 -5.46 7.47 -3.88
CA MET A 40 -5.46 8.39 -5.03
C MET A 40 -4.25 8.20 -5.95
N VAL A 41 -3.06 7.91 -5.40
CA VAL A 41 -1.88 7.54 -6.19
C VAL A 41 -2.17 6.24 -6.96
N ALA A 42 -2.75 5.23 -6.31
CA ALA A 42 -3.11 3.98 -6.98
C ALA A 42 -4.14 4.21 -8.10
N VAL A 43 -5.16 5.04 -7.88
CA VAL A 43 -6.15 5.44 -8.90
C VAL A 43 -5.48 6.13 -10.08
N SER A 44 -4.53 7.05 -9.84
CA SER A 44 -3.75 7.68 -10.91
C SER A 44 -2.95 6.66 -11.71
N VAL A 45 -2.27 5.72 -11.05
CA VAL A 45 -1.52 4.63 -11.69
C VAL A 45 -2.45 3.80 -12.57
N THR A 46 -3.63 3.41 -12.08
CA THR A 46 -4.67 2.74 -12.88
C THR A 46 -5.07 3.58 -14.10
N GLY A 47 -5.24 4.90 -13.93
CA GLY A 47 -5.51 5.81 -15.04
C GLY A 47 -4.39 5.82 -16.10
N PHE A 48 -3.12 5.71 -15.71
CA PHE A 48 -2.00 5.55 -16.64
C PHE A 48 -2.01 4.19 -17.36
N VAL A 49 -2.34 3.11 -16.65
CA VAL A 49 -2.46 1.77 -17.25
C VAL A 49 -3.58 1.73 -18.28
N LEU A 50 -4.77 2.21 -17.94
CA LEU A 50 -5.92 2.27 -18.86
C LEU A 50 -5.68 3.20 -20.05
N ALA A 51 -4.96 4.32 -19.86
CA ALA A 51 -4.58 5.19 -20.96
C ALA A 51 -3.63 4.51 -21.97
N GLY A 52 -2.82 3.54 -21.50
CA GLY A 52 -1.87 2.79 -22.31
C GLY A 52 -2.48 1.59 -23.04
N ASP A 53 -3.63 1.08 -22.59
CA ASP A 53 -4.29 -0.10 -23.17
C ASP A 53 -5.76 0.19 -23.49
N ARG A 54 -6.03 0.47 -24.77
CA ARG A 54 -7.39 0.76 -25.25
C ARG A 54 -8.33 -0.45 -25.16
N LEU A 55 -7.79 -1.67 -25.26
CA LEU A 55 -8.59 -2.89 -25.20
C LEU A 55 -9.10 -3.09 -23.76
N LEU A 56 -8.20 -2.90 -22.78
CA LEU A 56 -8.54 -2.96 -21.36
C LEU A 56 -9.56 -1.89 -20.97
N ALA A 57 -9.40 -0.65 -21.47
CA ALA A 57 -10.36 0.42 -21.21
C ALA A 57 -11.75 0.09 -21.77
N ALA A 58 -11.84 -0.41 -23.01
CA ALA A 58 -13.10 -0.80 -23.63
C ALA A 58 -13.78 -1.98 -22.91
N GLU A 59 -12.99 -2.95 -22.43
CA GLU A 59 -13.52 -4.07 -21.65
C GLU A 59 -14.06 -3.60 -20.30
N LEU A 60 -13.38 -2.68 -19.62
CA LEU A 60 -13.89 -2.09 -18.38
C LEU A 60 -15.22 -1.35 -18.60
N ASP A 61 -15.34 -0.56 -19.66
CA ASP A 61 -16.58 0.13 -20.01
C ASP A 61 -17.72 -0.87 -20.27
N ARG A 62 -17.43 -1.98 -20.96
CA ARG A 62 -18.39 -3.06 -21.20
C ARG A 62 -18.83 -3.74 -19.90
N VAL A 63 -17.90 -4.04 -18.99
CA VAL A 63 -18.21 -4.64 -17.70
C VAL A 63 -19.07 -3.69 -16.86
N ILE A 64 -18.75 -2.40 -16.83
CA ILE A 64 -19.54 -1.38 -16.13
C ILE A 64 -20.97 -1.33 -16.69
N GLY A 65 -21.12 -1.25 -18.02
CA GLY A 65 -22.43 -1.16 -18.68
C GLY A 65 -23.29 -2.41 -18.54
N SER A 66 -22.68 -3.59 -18.36
CA SER A 66 -23.39 -4.85 -18.18
C SER A 66 -23.70 -5.19 -16.71
N SER A 67 -22.93 -4.64 -15.76
CA SER A 67 -23.02 -5.02 -14.34
C SER A 67 -23.82 -4.02 -13.49
N LEU A 68 -24.02 -2.79 -13.97
CA LEU A 68 -24.70 -1.73 -13.23
C LEU A 68 -25.99 -1.27 -13.92
N PRO A 69 -26.97 -0.76 -13.16
CA PRO A 69 -28.10 -0.01 -13.71
C PRO A 69 -27.62 1.17 -14.57
N PRO A 70 -28.38 1.58 -15.61
CA PRO A 70 -27.94 2.57 -16.60
C PRO A 70 -27.41 3.89 -16.01
N GLU A 71 -28.09 4.42 -14.99
CA GLU A 71 -27.71 5.66 -14.32
C GLU A 71 -26.37 5.54 -13.58
N LEU A 72 -26.16 4.43 -12.89
CA LEU A 72 -24.93 4.15 -12.15
C LEU A 72 -23.77 3.80 -13.10
N ALA A 73 -24.05 3.10 -14.20
CA ALA A 73 -23.08 2.81 -15.25
C ALA A 73 -22.55 4.12 -15.87
N GLY A 74 -23.43 5.06 -16.21
CA GLY A 74 -23.02 6.36 -16.76
C GLY A 74 -22.14 7.17 -15.81
N GLN A 75 -22.44 7.16 -14.51
CA GLN A 75 -21.59 7.83 -13.50
C GLN A 75 -20.23 7.16 -13.36
N ALA A 76 -20.19 5.82 -13.27
CA ALA A 76 -18.95 5.06 -13.16
C ALA A 76 -18.03 5.26 -14.38
N THR A 77 -18.59 5.18 -15.59
CA THR A 77 -17.86 5.44 -16.84
C THR A 77 -17.29 6.86 -16.87
N ASN A 78 -18.07 7.87 -16.45
CA ASN A 78 -17.56 9.25 -16.35
C ASN A 78 -16.41 9.39 -15.36
N VAL A 79 -16.47 8.71 -14.21
CA VAL A 79 -15.37 8.69 -13.23
C VAL A 79 -14.12 8.05 -13.85
N VAL A 80 -14.27 6.91 -14.54
CA VAL A 80 -13.15 6.24 -15.22
C VAL A 80 -12.51 7.15 -16.27
N HIS A 81 -13.31 7.76 -17.16
CA HIS A 81 -12.79 8.69 -18.16
C HIS A 81 -12.13 9.92 -17.55
N THR A 82 -12.65 10.44 -16.43
CA THR A 82 -12.03 11.54 -15.69
C THR A 82 -10.69 11.12 -15.13
N VAL A 83 -10.60 9.94 -14.49
CA VAL A 83 -9.35 9.39 -13.97
C VAL A 83 -8.33 9.19 -15.07
N VAL A 84 -8.73 8.65 -16.23
CA VAL A 84 -7.86 8.46 -17.39
C VAL A 84 -7.41 9.80 -17.98
N GLY A 85 -8.32 10.76 -18.18
CA GLY A 85 -8.02 12.08 -18.75
C GLY A 85 -7.15 12.95 -17.86
N GLU A 86 -7.42 12.94 -16.55
CA GLU A 86 -6.74 13.77 -15.53
C GLU A 86 -5.69 12.99 -14.73
N ARG A 87 -5.31 11.78 -15.17
CA ARG A 87 -4.37 10.87 -14.49
C ARG A 87 -3.12 11.55 -13.94
N GLY A 88 -2.54 12.47 -14.73
CA GLY A 88 -1.33 13.21 -14.34
C GLY A 88 -1.58 14.25 -13.25
N ARG A 89 -2.68 15.01 -13.35
CA ARG A 89 -3.04 16.02 -12.34
C ARG A 89 -3.44 15.35 -11.03
N ILE A 90 -4.27 14.31 -11.11
CA ILE A 90 -4.67 13.49 -9.96
C ILE A 90 -3.43 12.89 -9.29
N GLY A 91 -2.52 12.31 -10.08
CA GLY A 91 -1.28 11.72 -9.56
C GLY A 91 -0.38 12.72 -8.87
N LEU A 92 -0.14 13.88 -9.49
CA LEU A 92 0.72 14.92 -8.90
C LEU A 92 0.15 15.44 -7.57
N LEU A 93 -1.15 15.74 -7.54
CA LEU A 93 -1.83 16.17 -6.31
C LEU A 93 -1.79 15.09 -5.24
N ALA A 94 -2.08 13.85 -5.62
CA ALA A 94 -2.05 12.71 -4.71
C ALA A 94 -0.65 12.50 -4.13
N LEU A 95 0.41 12.58 -4.94
CA LEU A 95 1.80 12.47 -4.48
C LEU A 95 2.19 13.60 -3.53
N ALA A 96 1.79 14.85 -3.82
CA ALA A 96 2.05 15.98 -2.93
C ALA A 96 1.36 15.81 -1.57
N VAL A 97 0.08 15.42 -1.57
CA VAL A 97 -0.68 15.16 -0.34
C VAL A 97 -0.13 13.92 0.39
N ALA A 98 0.28 12.88 -0.33
CA ALA A 98 0.90 11.67 0.23
C ALA A 98 2.24 11.99 0.92
N ALA A 99 3.07 12.84 0.31
CA ALA A 99 4.34 13.26 0.91
C ALA A 99 4.11 14.03 2.21
N TYR A 100 3.17 14.98 2.21
CA TYR A 100 2.80 15.73 3.41
C TYR A 100 2.22 14.83 4.52
N SER A 101 1.26 13.98 4.14
CA SER A 101 0.59 13.05 5.04
C SER A 101 1.56 12.02 5.63
N GLY A 102 2.40 11.41 4.79
CA GLY A 102 3.37 10.41 5.20
C GLY A 102 4.44 11.01 6.12
N TRP A 103 4.92 12.22 5.83
CA TRP A 103 5.81 12.93 6.74
C TRP A 103 5.16 13.14 8.11
N SER A 104 3.92 13.62 8.13
CA SER A 104 3.15 13.80 9.37
C SER A 104 2.99 12.47 10.12
N TRP A 105 2.68 11.37 9.43
CA TRP A 105 2.57 10.04 10.02
C TRP A 105 3.89 9.57 10.65
N ILE A 106 5.01 9.62 9.92
CA ILE A 106 6.34 9.22 10.44
C ILE A 106 6.69 10.06 11.67
N SER A 107 6.47 11.37 11.60
CA SER A 107 6.75 12.29 12.68
C SER A 107 5.93 11.96 13.94
N ASN A 108 4.62 11.74 13.79
CA ASN A 108 3.73 11.41 14.91
C ASN A 108 4.02 10.03 15.50
N VAL A 109 4.27 9.01 14.68
CA VAL A 109 4.66 7.67 15.15
C VAL A 109 5.98 7.72 15.91
N ARG A 110 6.99 8.41 15.36
CA ARG A 110 8.28 8.61 16.03
C ARG A 110 8.09 9.30 17.37
N ASN A 111 7.31 10.38 17.42
CA ASN A 111 7.04 11.11 18.66
C ASN A 111 6.29 10.25 19.70
N ALA A 112 5.32 9.46 19.26
CA ALA A 112 4.58 8.52 20.11
C ALA A 112 5.51 7.45 20.70
N VAL A 113 6.37 6.84 19.88
CA VAL A 113 7.34 5.84 20.33
C VAL A 113 8.37 6.45 21.28
N THR A 114 8.92 7.62 20.95
CA THR A 114 9.87 8.33 21.84
C THR A 114 9.23 8.66 23.19
N ALA A 115 7.98 9.14 23.19
CA ALA A 115 7.23 9.40 24.42
C ALA A 115 6.96 8.10 25.22
N MET A 116 6.52 7.03 24.55
CA MET A 116 6.31 5.72 25.15
C MET A 116 7.58 5.12 25.75
N LEU A 117 8.75 5.42 25.19
CA LEU A 117 10.05 5.00 25.72
C LEU A 117 10.55 5.90 26.86
N GLY A 118 9.92 7.06 27.10
CA GLY A 118 10.35 8.03 28.12
C GLY A 118 11.65 8.74 27.74
N GLN A 119 11.95 8.77 26.44
CA GLN A 119 13.10 9.47 25.89
C GLN A 119 12.72 10.93 25.61
N GLU A 120 13.69 11.83 25.73
CA GLU A 120 13.48 13.21 25.31
C GLU A 120 13.32 13.31 23.80
N ARG A 121 12.42 14.19 23.36
CA ARG A 121 12.19 14.45 21.92
C ARG A 121 13.45 15.09 21.34
N THR A 122 14.17 14.35 20.51
CA THR A 122 15.33 14.88 19.80
C THR A 122 14.88 16.00 18.85
N GLN A 123 15.33 17.23 19.10
CA GLN A 123 15.05 18.36 18.21
C GLN A 123 15.90 18.23 16.95
N ARG A 124 15.31 17.68 15.88
CA ARG A 124 15.92 17.68 14.55
C ARG A 124 15.59 18.99 13.83
N PRO A 125 16.50 19.53 13.00
CA PRO A 125 16.17 20.64 12.11
C PRO A 125 14.97 20.26 11.25
N LEU A 126 13.92 21.09 11.27
CA LEU A 126 12.61 20.77 10.67
C LEU A 126 12.72 20.37 9.19
N LEU A 127 13.47 21.15 8.40
CA LEU A 127 13.74 20.88 6.99
C LEU A 127 14.44 19.53 6.77
N ARG A 128 15.48 19.23 7.57
CA ARG A 128 16.21 17.96 7.46
C ARG A 128 15.32 16.77 7.81
N GLY A 129 14.47 16.91 8.83
CA GLY A 129 13.48 15.90 9.20
C GLY A 129 12.50 15.61 8.08
N ILE A 130 11.88 16.65 7.52
CA ILE A 130 10.93 16.54 6.39
C ILE A 130 11.58 15.83 5.21
N VAL A 131 12.74 16.31 4.74
CA VAL A 131 13.41 15.76 3.56
C VAL A 131 13.78 14.29 3.77
N THR A 132 14.28 13.94 4.95
CA THR A 132 14.65 12.55 5.25
C THR A 132 13.42 11.64 5.28
N ASP A 133 12.34 12.07 5.94
CA ASP A 133 11.10 11.30 6.04
C ASP A 133 10.44 11.12 4.65
N VAL A 134 10.42 12.17 3.83
CA VAL A 134 9.92 12.08 2.44
C VAL A 134 10.80 11.17 1.57
N LEU A 135 12.12 11.24 1.71
CA LEU A 135 13.04 10.38 0.95
C LEU A 135 12.87 8.90 1.33
N VAL A 136 12.63 8.60 2.60
CA VAL A 136 12.27 7.25 3.05
C VAL A 136 10.96 6.80 2.43
N LEU A 137 9.93 7.65 2.40
CA LEU A 137 8.64 7.32 1.76
C LEU A 137 8.78 7.05 0.26
N VAL A 138 9.56 7.86 -0.44
CA VAL A 138 9.86 7.63 -1.87
C VAL A 138 10.59 6.30 -2.05
N GLY A 139 11.58 6.01 -1.20
CA GLY A 139 12.30 4.73 -1.23
C GLY A 139 11.39 3.53 -1.02
N VAL A 140 10.48 3.60 -0.03
CA VAL A 140 9.47 2.57 0.22
C VAL A 140 8.51 2.42 -0.97
N GLY A 141 8.00 3.53 -1.51
CA GLY A 141 7.11 3.52 -2.67
C GLY A 141 7.77 2.91 -3.90
N LEU A 142 9.02 3.25 -4.18
CA LEU A 142 9.81 2.65 -5.27
C LEU A 142 10.08 1.16 -5.03
N ALA A 143 10.45 0.77 -3.82
CA ALA A 143 10.65 -0.64 -3.47
C ALA A 143 9.36 -1.47 -3.68
N MET A 144 8.21 -0.92 -3.28
CA MET A 144 6.91 -1.54 -3.54
C MET A 144 6.59 -1.62 -5.03
N ALA A 145 6.82 -0.55 -5.79
CA ALA A 145 6.59 -0.54 -7.23
C ALA A 145 7.45 -1.57 -7.96
N VAL A 146 8.74 -1.69 -7.60
CA VAL A 146 9.65 -2.71 -8.12
C VAL A 146 9.16 -4.11 -7.73
N SER A 147 8.78 -4.31 -6.47
CA SER A 147 8.28 -5.59 -5.97
C SER A 147 7.03 -6.04 -6.74
N PHE A 148 6.04 -5.16 -6.90
CA PHE A 148 4.83 -5.47 -7.67
C PHE A 148 5.13 -5.67 -9.15
N GLY A 149 5.98 -4.84 -9.75
CA GLY A 149 6.40 -5.01 -11.15
C GLY A 149 7.04 -6.38 -11.38
N LEU A 150 7.93 -6.80 -10.49
CA LEU A 150 8.58 -8.11 -10.56
C LEU A 150 7.57 -9.25 -10.33
N ALA A 151 6.64 -9.10 -9.40
CA ALA A 151 5.57 -10.07 -9.16
C ALA A 151 4.67 -10.24 -10.40
N SER A 152 4.29 -9.12 -11.05
CA SER A 152 3.50 -9.14 -12.28
C SER A 152 4.25 -9.80 -13.45
N LEU A 153 5.53 -9.49 -13.63
CA LEU A 153 6.37 -10.13 -14.65
C LEU A 153 6.51 -11.63 -14.43
N THR A 154 6.69 -12.05 -13.17
CA THR A 154 6.76 -13.46 -12.79
C THR A 154 5.45 -14.18 -13.10
N GLY A 155 4.31 -13.57 -12.78
CA GLY A 155 2.99 -14.12 -13.12
C GLY A 155 2.77 -14.25 -14.64
N ALA A 156 3.14 -13.23 -15.42
CA ALA A 156 3.03 -13.24 -16.87
C ALA A 156 3.95 -14.31 -17.50
N ALA A 157 5.18 -14.45 -17.00
CA ALA A 157 6.12 -15.49 -17.45
C ALA A 157 5.58 -16.90 -17.15
N GLY A 158 5.00 -17.12 -15.96
CA GLY A 158 4.35 -18.38 -15.59
C GLY A 158 3.18 -18.73 -16.51
N ALA A 159 2.32 -17.76 -16.82
CA ALA A 159 1.22 -17.95 -17.78
C ALA A 159 1.75 -18.23 -19.21
N GLY A 160 2.83 -17.57 -19.62
CA GLY A 160 3.49 -17.82 -20.91
C GLY A 160 4.07 -19.23 -21.03
N LEU A 161 4.69 -19.74 -19.95
CA LEU A 161 5.22 -21.11 -19.88
C LEU A 161 4.13 -22.17 -19.98
N LEU A 162 2.98 -21.97 -19.32
CA LEU A 162 1.81 -22.86 -19.48
C LEU A 162 1.33 -22.92 -20.93
N ARG A 163 1.22 -21.76 -21.56
CA ARG A 163 0.76 -21.66 -22.96
C ARG A 163 1.72 -22.30 -23.95
N LEU A 164 3.03 -22.19 -23.71
CA LEU A 164 4.06 -22.82 -24.53
C LEU A 164 4.10 -24.35 -24.37
N THR A 165 3.75 -24.85 -23.19
CA THR A 165 3.69 -26.29 -22.91
C THR A 165 2.35 -26.91 -23.29
N GLY A 166 1.37 -26.11 -23.72
CA GLY A 166 0.02 -26.54 -24.07
C GLY A 166 -0.84 -26.95 -22.87
N LEU A 167 -0.39 -26.63 -21.65
CA LEU A 167 -1.12 -26.92 -20.41
C LEU A 167 -2.00 -25.74 -20.01
N ASP A 168 -3.02 -25.43 -20.82
CA ASP A 168 -3.94 -24.30 -20.60
C ASP A 168 -5.10 -24.64 -19.63
N GLY A 169 -4.94 -25.67 -18.80
CA GLY A 169 -5.96 -26.13 -17.84
C GLY A 169 -5.82 -25.49 -16.45
N GLY A 170 -6.95 -25.24 -15.77
CA GLY A 170 -6.96 -24.67 -14.41
C GLY A 170 -6.17 -25.48 -13.38
N PHE A 171 -6.05 -26.80 -13.57
CA PHE A 171 -5.20 -27.66 -12.74
C PHE A 171 -3.71 -27.40 -12.94
N ALA A 172 -3.26 -27.11 -14.16
CA ALA A 172 -1.87 -26.78 -14.43
C ALA A 172 -1.49 -25.42 -13.83
N HIS A 173 -2.40 -24.45 -13.89
CA HIS A 173 -2.25 -23.18 -13.20
C HIS A 173 -2.16 -23.37 -11.68
N PHE A 174 -3.02 -24.21 -11.10
CA PHE A 174 -2.96 -24.55 -9.68
C PHE A 174 -1.64 -25.19 -9.27
N VAL A 175 -1.15 -26.18 -10.04
CA VAL A 175 0.14 -26.86 -9.77
C VAL A 175 1.31 -25.87 -9.86
N LEU A 176 1.31 -24.97 -10.85
CA LEU A 176 2.34 -23.93 -10.92
C LEU A 176 2.29 -22.98 -9.72
N VAL A 177 1.11 -22.50 -9.34
CA VAL A 177 0.98 -21.60 -8.17
C VAL A 177 1.43 -22.31 -6.90
N ALA A 178 0.97 -23.54 -6.67
CA ALA A 178 1.37 -24.35 -5.52
C ALA A 178 2.88 -24.64 -5.51
N GLY A 179 3.45 -25.04 -6.65
CA GLY A 179 4.88 -25.28 -6.79
C GLY A 179 5.73 -24.02 -6.56
N SER A 180 5.27 -22.88 -7.09
CA SER A 180 5.92 -21.58 -6.90
C SER A 180 5.90 -21.15 -5.43
N LEU A 181 4.79 -21.38 -4.73
CA LEU A 181 4.65 -21.12 -3.29
C LEU A 181 5.62 -21.98 -2.48
N VAL A 182 5.72 -23.27 -2.79
CA VAL A 182 6.64 -24.19 -2.11
C VAL A 182 8.09 -23.79 -2.37
N LEU A 183 8.45 -23.48 -3.62
CA LEU A 183 9.78 -22.98 -3.98
C LEU A 183 10.11 -21.66 -3.29
N GLY A 184 9.15 -20.73 -3.24
CA GLY A 184 9.30 -19.44 -2.56
C GLY A 184 9.51 -19.61 -1.05
N LEU A 185 8.74 -20.50 -0.42
CA LEU A 185 8.90 -20.84 1.00
C LEU A 185 10.27 -21.49 1.26
N ALA A 186 10.70 -22.42 0.40
CA ALA A 186 12.00 -23.08 0.52
C ALA A 186 13.16 -22.08 0.33
N ALA A 187 13.06 -21.18 -0.65
CA ALA A 187 14.05 -20.13 -0.87
C ALA A 187 14.12 -19.18 0.33
N ASN A 188 12.98 -18.75 0.87
CA ASN A 188 12.93 -17.91 2.06
C ASN A 188 13.50 -18.62 3.29
N TRP A 189 13.27 -19.93 3.43
CA TRP A 189 13.83 -20.74 4.51
C TRP A 189 15.35 -20.90 4.40
N LEU A 190 15.90 -20.93 3.19
CA LEU A 190 17.35 -21.01 2.95
C LEU A 190 18.08 -19.69 3.23
N VAL A 191 17.38 -18.56 3.12
CA VAL A 191 17.93 -17.22 3.39
C VAL A 191 17.95 -16.88 4.88
N ILE A 192 17.03 -17.45 5.66
CA ILE A 192 16.96 -17.32 7.13
C ILE A 192 17.94 -18.27 7.80
#